data_AF-A0AAE4FNN1-F1
#
_entry.id   AF-A0AAE4FNN1-F1
#
_cell.length_a   1.000
_cell.length_b   1.000
_cell.length_c   1.000
_cell.angle_alpha   90.00
_cell.angle_beta   90.00
_cell.angle_gamma   90.00
#
_symmetry.space_group_name_H-M   'P 1'
#
loop_
_entity.id
_entity.type
_entity.pdbx_description
1 polymer ?
#
loop_
_entity_poly.entity_id
_entity_poly.type
_entity_poly.pdbx_seq_one_letter_code
_entity_poly.pdbx_strand_id
1 'polypeptide(L)'
;MQIRSGQAYYDKTIGGWNLLSGEGIREYRTTISFKEVFEKEPTVMVTLSALDIIKNHNSRIKVYVDNVTNHDFTLCIHTWGDSEIYGIGVSWMAYGE
;
A
#
# COMPACT_ATOMS: atom_id res chain seq x y z
N MET A 1 12.55 -0.74 -21.92
CA MET A 1 11.96 -1.33 -20.70
C MET A 1 12.75 -0.87 -19.48
N GLN A 2 12.14 -0.01 -18.68
CA GLN A 2 12.66 0.52 -17.43
C GLN A 2 11.94 -0.16 -16.26
N ILE A 3 12.64 -0.38 -15.15
CA ILE A 3 12.07 -0.98 -13.93
C ILE A 3 12.39 -0.06 -12.76
N ARG A 4 11.40 0.15 -11.89
CA ARG A 4 11.51 0.88 -10.64
C ARG A 4 10.89 0.02 -9.54
N SER A 5 11.46 0.03 -8.35
CA SER A 5 10.95 -0.74 -7.23
C SER A 5 11.22 -0.03 -5.92
N GLY A 6 10.44 -0.37 -4.91
CA GLY A 6 10.64 0.12 -3.56
C GLY A 6 9.91 -0.75 -2.55
N GLN A 7 10.21 -0.49 -1.28
CA GLN A 7 9.53 -1.11 -0.16
C GLN A 7 9.40 -0.10 0.97
N ALA A 8 8.32 -0.22 1.74
CA ALA A 8 8.10 0.61 2.91
C ALA A 8 7.32 -0.18 3.97
N TYR A 9 7.50 0.20 5.23
CA TYR A 9 6.68 -0.27 6.34
C TYR A 9 5.79 0.89 6.80
N TYR A 10 4.50 0.60 7.01
CA TYR A 10 3.51 1.55 7.49
C TYR A 10 2.91 1.03 8.79
N ASP A 11 2.73 1.90 9.78
CA ASP A 11 2.12 1.53 11.05
C ASP A 11 1.38 2.70 11.69
N LYS A 12 0.84 2.45 12.88
CA LYS A 12 0.11 3.43 13.69
C LYS A 12 0.90 4.69 14.06
N THR A 13 2.23 4.73 13.86
CA THR A 13 3.05 5.91 14.16
C THR A 13 2.99 6.94 13.04
N ILE A 14 2.52 6.55 11.85
CA ILE A 14 2.34 7.44 10.71
C ILE A 14 1.01 8.19 10.82
N GLY A 15 1.05 9.48 10.51
CA GLY A 15 -0.15 10.33 10.49
C GLY A 15 -1.19 9.82 9.48
N GLY A 16 -2.46 9.76 9.91
CA GLY A 16 -3.57 9.30 9.07
C GLY A 16 -3.81 7.78 9.09
N TRP A 17 -3.02 7.01 9.84
CA TRP A 17 -3.26 5.57 10.01
C TRP A 17 -4.57 5.30 10.74
N ASN A 18 -5.56 4.76 10.04
CA ASN A 18 -6.90 4.46 10.54
C ASN A 18 -7.21 2.95 10.58
N LEU A 19 -6.20 2.09 10.38
CA LEU A 19 -6.40 0.64 10.24
C LEU A 19 -6.27 -0.13 11.55
N LEU A 20 -5.74 0.51 12.60
CA LEU A 20 -5.54 -0.13 13.90
C LEU A 20 -6.85 -0.34 14.67
N SER A 21 -7.84 0.54 14.53
CA SER A 21 -9.09 0.46 15.28
C SER A 21 -10.29 0.86 14.43
N GLY A 22 -11.49 0.55 14.91
CA GLY A 22 -12.75 0.79 14.23
C GLY A 22 -13.32 -0.45 13.54
N GLU A 23 -14.48 -0.28 12.93
CA GLU A 23 -15.22 -1.34 12.25
C GLU A 23 -15.52 -0.96 10.80
N GLY A 24 -15.90 -1.95 9.99
CA GLY A 24 -16.25 -1.73 8.59
C GLY A 24 -15.03 -1.36 7.74
N ILE A 25 -15.29 -0.78 6.57
CA ILE A 25 -14.27 -0.47 5.56
C ILE A 25 -13.37 0.67 6.06
N ARG A 26 -12.06 0.42 6.10
CA ARG A 26 -11.03 1.38 6.47
C ARG A 26 -9.87 1.28 5.49
N GLU A 27 -9.29 2.41 5.14
CA GLU A 27 -8.25 2.49 4.14
C GLU A 27 -7.26 3.60 4.44
N TYR A 28 -5.98 3.27 4.30
CA TYR A 28 -4.87 4.21 4.30
C TYR A 28 -4.34 4.34 2.88
N ARG A 29 -4.19 5.59 2.42
CA ARG A 29 -3.71 5.92 1.07
C ARG A 29 -2.43 6.74 1.17
N THR A 30 -1.46 6.42 0.34
CA THR A 30 -0.23 7.21 0.21
C THR A 30 0.23 7.24 -1.23
N THR A 31 0.72 8.39 -1.68
CA THR A 31 1.33 8.54 -2.99
C THR A 31 2.78 8.09 -2.94
N ILE A 32 3.21 7.34 -3.96
CA ILE A 32 4.59 6.92 -4.15
C ILE A 32 5.09 7.52 -5.47
N SER A 33 6.01 8.47 -5.36
CA SER A 33 6.65 9.06 -6.54
C SER A 33 7.80 8.20 -7.04
N PHE A 34 7.89 8.03 -8.34
CA PHE A 34 9.04 7.41 -8.99
C PHE A 34 10.23 8.37 -8.93
N LYS A 35 11.42 7.83 -8.66
CA LYS A 35 12.67 8.62 -8.63
C LYS A 35 12.95 9.33 -9.96
N GLU A 36 12.56 8.68 -11.06
CA GLU A 36 12.64 9.19 -12.43
C GLU A 36 11.29 8.92 -13.09
N VAL A 37 10.84 9.81 -13.97
CA VAL A 37 9.55 9.64 -14.67
C VAL A 37 9.68 8.58 -15.77
N PHE A 38 8.61 7.81 -16.01
CA PHE A 38 8.46 6.99 -17.21
C PHE A 38 8.05 7.86 -18.42
N GLU A 39 8.27 7.35 -19.63
CA GLU A 39 7.80 8.04 -20.84
C GLU A 39 6.27 7.90 -20.97
N LYS A 40 5.72 6.76 -20.54
CA LYS A 40 4.28 6.47 -20.50
C LYS A 40 3.86 5.96 -19.12
N GLU A 41 2.56 5.80 -18.90
CA GLU A 41 2.05 5.15 -17.69
C GLU A 41 2.62 3.71 -17.57
N PRO A 42 3.36 3.38 -16.49
CA PRO A 42 3.91 2.04 -16.30
C PRO A 42 2.84 1.08 -15.77
N THR A 43 3.10 -0.22 -15.89
CA THR A 43 2.36 -1.21 -15.10
C THR A 43 2.98 -1.31 -13.70
N VAL A 44 2.14 -1.25 -12.65
CA VAL A 44 2.58 -1.32 -11.25
C VAL A 44 1.98 -2.54 -10.56
N MET A 45 2.83 -3.29 -9.86
CA MET A 45 2.45 -4.39 -8.97
C MET A 45 2.82 -4.04 -7.53
N VAL A 46 1.94 -4.36 -6.59
CA VAL A 46 2.19 -4.26 -5.14
C VAL A 46 2.01 -5.62 -4.48
N THR A 47 2.79 -5.87 -3.43
CA THR A 47 2.71 -7.09 -2.64
C THR A 47 2.89 -6.77 -1.16
N LEU A 48 2.28 -7.59 -0.31
CA LEU A 48 2.61 -7.62 1.11
C LEU A 48 4.01 -8.18 1.31
N SER A 49 4.79 -7.57 2.20
CA SER A 49 6.13 -8.05 2.61
C SER A 49 6.28 -8.21 4.12
N ALA A 50 5.37 -7.64 4.92
CA ALA A 50 5.22 -7.91 6.35
C ALA A 50 3.77 -7.63 6.80
N LEU A 51 3.33 -8.23 7.90
CA LEU A 51 2.00 -8.01 8.48
C LEU A 51 2.06 -8.14 10.01
N ASP A 52 1.67 -7.09 10.72
CA ASP A 52 1.46 -7.05 12.17
C ASP A 52 -0.02 -6.76 12.45
N ILE A 53 -0.73 -7.78 12.93
CA ILE A 53 -2.19 -7.82 13.05
C ILE A 53 -2.61 -8.37 14.41
N ILE A 54 -3.65 -7.77 15.00
CA ILE A 54 -4.19 -8.25 16.28
C ILE A 54 -4.87 -9.61 16.07
N LYS A 55 -4.48 -10.59 16.88
CA LYS A 55 -4.86 -12.01 16.75
C LYS A 55 -6.32 -12.35 17.08
N ASN A 56 -7.10 -11.43 17.62
CA ASN A 56 -8.43 -11.71 18.18
C ASN A 56 -9.54 -11.74 17.12
N HIS A 57 -9.25 -11.28 15.90
CA HIS A 57 -10.21 -11.13 14.82
C HIS A 57 -9.71 -11.85 13.56
N ASN A 58 -10.59 -12.04 12.58
CA ASN A 58 -10.18 -12.59 11.29
C ASN A 58 -9.17 -11.66 10.62
N SER A 59 -8.19 -12.23 9.93
CA SER A 59 -7.22 -11.46 9.16
C SER A 59 -7.82 -11.02 7.82
N ARG A 60 -8.14 -9.73 7.68
CA ARG A 60 -8.68 -9.16 6.45
C ARG A 60 -7.83 -7.97 6.02
N ILE A 61 -7.06 -8.16 4.96
CA ILE A 61 -6.17 -7.14 4.44
C ILE A 61 -6.08 -7.26 2.92
N LYS A 62 -6.02 -6.12 2.25
CA LYS A 62 -5.78 -6.02 0.82
C LYS A 62 -4.84 -4.85 0.56
N VAL A 63 -3.88 -5.05 -0.33
CA VAL A 63 -3.10 -3.96 -0.92
C VAL A 63 -3.36 -3.91 -2.42
N TYR A 64 -3.46 -2.71 -2.95
CA TYR A 64 -3.64 -2.49 -4.37
C TYR A 64 -3.15 -1.10 -4.78
N VAL A 65 -3.07 -0.90 -6.09
CA VAL A 65 -2.66 0.36 -6.71
C VAL A 65 -3.89 1.09 -7.22
N ASP A 66 -3.89 2.41 -7.11
CA ASP A 66 -4.87 3.32 -7.70
C ASP A 66 -4.14 4.52 -8.32
N ASN A 67 -4.79 5.26 -9.23
CA ASN A 67 -4.26 6.48 -9.86
C ASN A 67 -2.79 6.39 -10.32
N VAL A 68 -2.48 5.48 -11.24
CA VAL A 68 -1.13 5.38 -11.81
C VAL A 68 -0.91 6.52 -12.80
N THR A 69 0.24 7.17 -12.71
CA THR A 69 0.72 8.15 -13.69
C THR A 69 2.13 7.79 -14.13
N ASN A 70 2.73 8.57 -15.02
CA ASN A 70 4.12 8.36 -15.42
C ASN A 70 5.15 8.78 -14.34
N HIS A 71 4.74 9.49 -13.29
CA HIS A 71 5.63 10.01 -12.25
C HIS A 71 5.30 9.48 -10.85
N ASP A 72 4.13 8.89 -10.64
CA ASP A 72 3.72 8.31 -9.35
C ASP A 72 2.59 7.28 -9.47
N PHE A 73 2.21 6.71 -8.32
CA PHE A 73 0.96 5.97 -8.14
C PHE A 73 0.46 6.12 -6.70
N THR A 74 -0.81 5.80 -6.45
CA THR A 74 -1.37 5.69 -5.10
C THR A 74 -1.30 4.25 -4.60
N LEU A 75 -0.62 4.03 -3.48
CA LEU A 75 -0.70 2.79 -2.72
C LEU A 75 -1.91 2.84 -1.78
N CYS A 76 -2.80 1.86 -1.91
CA CYS A 76 -3.96 1.68 -1.06
C CYS A 76 -3.77 0.46 -0.14
N ILE A 77 -3.84 0.67 1.17
CA ILE A 77 -3.83 -0.37 2.20
C ILE A 77 -5.22 -0.42 2.81
N HIS A 78 -5.91 -1.54 2.65
CA HIS A 78 -7.34 -1.66 2.88
C HIS A 78 -7.65 -2.81 3.84
N THR A 79 -8.51 -2.55 4.84
CA THR A 79 -9.04 -3.57 5.77
C THR A 79 -10.55 -3.39 5.94
N TRP A 80 -11.23 -4.41 6.47
CA TRP A 80 -12.67 -4.35 6.70
C TRP A 80 -13.12 -5.23 7.87
N GLY A 81 -14.35 -4.99 8.33
CA GLY A 81 -14.89 -5.62 9.53
C GLY A 81 -14.15 -5.15 10.77
N ASP A 82 -13.92 -6.07 11.69
CA ASP A 82 -13.29 -5.88 13.00
C ASP A 82 -11.77 -6.13 12.99
N SER A 83 -11.14 -6.27 11.84
CA SER A 83 -9.69 -6.50 11.75
C SER A 83 -8.87 -5.28 12.21
N GLU A 84 -7.85 -5.48 13.01
CA GLU A 84 -7.01 -4.40 13.56
C GLU A 84 -5.57 -4.55 13.06
N ILE A 85 -5.15 -3.67 12.15
CA ILE A 85 -3.82 -3.70 11.53
C ILE A 85 -2.92 -2.71 12.26
N TYR A 86 -1.95 -3.24 13.01
CA TYR A 86 -0.96 -2.41 13.71
C TYR A 86 0.08 -1.85 12.75
N GLY A 87 0.57 -2.70 11.85
CA GLY A 87 1.50 -2.31 10.80
C GLY A 87 1.61 -3.32 9.66
N ILE A 88 2.19 -2.88 8.56
CA ILE A 88 2.25 -3.63 7.31
C ILE A 88 3.49 -3.23 6.50
N GLY A 89 4.17 -4.22 5.94
CA GLY A 89 5.19 -4.02 4.92
C GLY A 89 4.58 -4.14 3.53
N VAL A 90 4.89 -3.22 2.64
CA VAL A 90 4.51 -3.28 1.23
C VAL A 90 5.74 -3.12 0.37
N SER A 91 5.87 -4.01 -0.62
CA SER A 91 6.84 -3.87 -1.71
C SER A 91 6.12 -3.61 -3.01
N TRP A 92 6.73 -2.86 -3.91
CA TRP A 92 6.17 -2.51 -5.21
C TRP A 92 7.21 -2.59 -6.32
N MET A 93 6.75 -2.88 -7.52
CA MET A 93 7.53 -2.86 -8.75
C MET A 93 6.70 -2.20 -9.85
N ALA A 94 7.30 -1.24 -10.54
CA ALA A 94 6.76 -0.60 -11.73
C ALA A 94 7.65 -0.92 -12.93
N TYR A 95 7.05 -1.25 -14.06
CA TYR A 95 7.78 -1.54 -15.29
C TYR A 95 7.04 -0.99 -16.51
N GLY A 96 7.79 -0.51 -17.50
CA GLY A 96 7.24 0.16 -18.66
C GLY A 96 8.32 0.72 -19.57
N GLU A 97 7.91 1.54 -20.53
CA GLU A 97 8.81 2.32 -21.39
C GLU A 97 8.99 3.73 -20.84
#